data_AF-S4YH45-F1
#
_entry.id   AF-S4YH45-F1
#
_cell.length_a   1.000
_cell.length_b   1.000
_cell.length_c   1.000
_cell.angle_alpha   90.00
_cell.angle_beta   90.00
_cell.angle_gamma   90.00
#
_symmetry.space_group_name_H-M   'P 1'
#
loop_
_entity.id
_entity.type
_entity.pdbx_description
1 polymer ?
#
loop_
_entity_poly.entity_id
_entity_poly.type
_entity_poly.pdbx_seq_one_letter_code
_entity_poly.pdbx_strand_id
1 'polypeptide(L)'
;MAECVDPGGAIPEGEWVCGDERVVECTTHRGAYVETIYAQLSAGTCADTSVAVSAEGPFALGTHEIVVTAEAEVAVSLCASELVVVDTVAPVLSDRQPELWPPNHKFHTISVDDCVEVEDACDDEVEVTFTYAASDEPRNDTGDGNTEVDIMNLGCGSVDLLAERKGNGDARVYTLGVRAVDASGNVTEGECHVIVPHDQGGKVPVDSGIAYQEEAPACD
;
A
#
# COMPACT_ATOMS: atom_id res chain seq x y z
N MET A 1 24.09 5.94 -10.98
CA MET A 1 25.19 6.63 -11.71
C MET A 1 26.37 6.84 -10.76
N ALA A 2 27.60 7.01 -11.26
CA ALA A 2 28.76 7.39 -10.45
C ALA A 2 29.32 8.74 -10.88
N GLU A 3 29.82 9.52 -9.92
CA GLU A 3 30.52 10.77 -10.16
C GLU A 3 31.94 10.69 -9.58
N CYS A 4 32.91 11.09 -10.40
CA CYS A 4 34.31 11.10 -10.02
C CYS A 4 34.62 12.37 -9.22
N VAL A 5 35.40 12.22 -8.15
CA VAL A 5 35.94 13.35 -7.36
C VAL A 5 37.46 13.32 -7.39
N ASP A 6 38.06 14.46 -7.74
CA ASP A 6 39.52 14.61 -7.80
C ASP A 6 40.15 14.33 -6.42
N PRO A 7 41.43 13.90 -6.36
CA PRO A 7 42.10 13.67 -5.09
C PRO A 7 42.07 14.90 -4.17
N GLY A 8 41.44 14.77 -3.00
CA GLY A 8 41.28 15.86 -2.03
C GLY A 8 40.16 16.86 -2.36
N GLY A 9 39.34 16.56 -3.38
CA GLY A 9 38.09 17.26 -3.65
C GLY A 9 37.07 17.06 -2.53
N ALA A 10 36.16 18.02 -2.37
CA ALA A 10 35.09 17.91 -1.39
C ALA A 10 33.90 17.13 -1.98
N ILE A 11 33.40 16.17 -1.22
CA ILE A 11 32.11 15.52 -1.48
C ILE A 11 31.04 16.28 -0.67
N PRO A 12 29.87 16.60 -1.24
CA PRO A 12 28.78 17.21 -0.48
C PRO A 12 28.33 16.34 0.70
N GLU A 13 27.84 16.97 1.76
CA GLU A 13 27.39 16.27 2.97
C GLU A 13 26.10 15.47 2.70
N GLY A 14 26.06 14.21 3.17
CA GLY A 14 24.89 13.33 3.04
C GLY A 14 24.84 12.49 1.76
N GLU A 15 25.75 12.75 0.82
CA GLU A 15 25.89 11.97 -0.41
C GLU A 15 26.43 10.57 -0.16
N TRP A 16 26.12 9.64 -1.07
CA TRP A 16 26.66 8.29 -1.00
C TRP A 16 28.10 8.24 -1.50
N VAL A 17 29.03 7.81 -0.66
CA VAL A 17 30.46 7.73 -1.00
C VAL A 17 30.87 6.28 -1.28
N CYS A 18 31.70 6.12 -2.30
CA CYS A 18 32.31 4.84 -2.68
C CYS A 18 32.99 4.15 -1.48
N GLY A 19 32.47 2.99 -1.09
CA GLY A 19 32.94 2.19 0.05
C GLY A 19 32.00 2.21 1.25
N ASP A 20 31.05 3.14 1.28
CA ASP A 20 30.06 3.25 2.36
C ASP A 20 28.84 2.37 2.08
N GLU A 21 28.18 1.95 3.16
CA GLU A 21 26.84 1.37 3.09
C GLU A 21 25.81 2.48 2.84
N ARG A 22 24.79 2.17 2.03
CA ARG A 22 23.60 3.02 1.85
C ARG A 22 22.34 2.21 2.05
N VAL A 23 21.43 2.74 2.86
CA VAL A 23 20.06 2.21 3.00
C VAL A 23 19.10 3.16 2.28
N VAL A 24 18.21 2.62 1.45
CA VAL A 24 17.18 3.40 0.74
C VAL A 24 15.82 2.73 0.85
N GLU A 25 14.79 3.55 0.87
CA GLU A 25 13.40 3.11 0.73
C GLU A 25 13.11 2.77 -0.74
N CYS A 26 12.42 1.67 -0.98
CA CYS A 26 11.85 1.37 -2.29
C CYS A 26 10.79 2.40 -2.67
N THR A 27 10.67 2.68 -3.96
CA THR A 27 9.73 3.70 -4.46
C THR A 27 8.88 3.19 -5.61
N THR A 28 9.06 1.92 -5.99
CA THR A 28 8.34 1.22 -7.04
C THR A 28 8.29 -0.27 -6.71
N HIS A 29 7.33 -1.01 -7.27
CA HIS A 29 7.21 -2.48 -7.12
C HIS A 29 8.44 -3.24 -7.62
N ARG A 30 9.36 -2.56 -8.33
CA ARG A 30 10.64 -3.12 -8.79
C ARG A 30 11.80 -2.78 -7.85
N GLY A 31 11.51 -2.07 -6.75
CA GLY A 31 12.44 -1.58 -5.75
C GLY A 31 12.84 -0.11 -5.92
N ALA A 32 14.09 0.20 -5.60
CA ALA A 32 14.60 1.58 -5.51
C ALA A 32 15.52 1.95 -6.68
N TYR A 33 15.48 3.22 -7.09
CA TYR A 33 16.60 3.84 -7.77
C TYR A 33 17.46 4.57 -6.73
N VAL A 34 18.77 4.52 -6.93
CA VAL A 34 19.72 5.17 -6.03
C VAL A 34 20.32 6.41 -6.67
N GLU A 35 20.62 7.37 -5.82
CA GLU A 35 21.33 8.59 -6.20
C GLU A 35 22.77 8.29 -6.63
N THR A 36 23.46 9.34 -7.06
CA THR A 36 24.84 9.25 -7.53
C THR A 36 25.76 8.78 -6.42
N ILE A 37 26.63 7.81 -6.73
CA ILE A 37 27.74 7.42 -5.85
C ILE A 37 28.99 8.23 -6.20
N TYR A 38 29.59 8.89 -5.22
CA TYR A 38 30.80 9.70 -5.40
C TYR A 38 32.05 8.88 -5.13
N ALA A 39 32.92 8.78 -6.12
CA ALA A 39 34.17 8.04 -6.04
C ALA A 39 35.36 8.98 -6.08
N GLN A 40 36.04 9.12 -4.95
CA GLN A 40 37.26 9.91 -4.87
C GLN A 40 38.45 9.11 -5.41
N LEU A 41 39.14 9.66 -6.41
CA LEU A 41 40.34 9.05 -6.95
C LEU A 41 41.51 9.16 -5.95
N SER A 42 42.34 8.12 -5.89
CA SER A 42 43.58 8.14 -5.11
C SER A 42 44.74 8.84 -5.86
N ALA A 43 44.64 8.91 -7.19
CA ALA A 43 45.58 9.58 -8.09
C ALA A 43 44.90 9.89 -9.44
N GLY A 44 45.50 10.77 -10.23
CA GLY A 44 44.93 11.20 -11.53
C GLY A 44 43.95 12.35 -11.38
N THR A 45 43.15 12.58 -12.43
CA THR A 45 42.09 13.61 -12.43
C THR A 45 40.82 13.08 -13.10
N CYS A 46 39.67 13.58 -12.69
CA CYS A 46 38.38 13.25 -13.29
C CYS A 46 38.21 13.79 -14.71
N ALA A 47 39.08 14.69 -15.17
CA ALA A 47 39.10 15.12 -16.57
C ALA A 47 39.54 14.01 -17.52
N ASP A 48 40.37 13.09 -17.04
CA ASP A 48 40.97 12.00 -17.83
C ASP A 48 40.43 10.61 -17.43
N THR A 49 39.51 10.54 -16.46
CA THR A 49 38.98 9.29 -15.90
C THR A 49 37.46 9.34 -15.83
N SER A 50 36.79 8.42 -16.51
CA SER A 50 35.37 8.13 -16.29
C SER A 50 35.21 7.03 -15.26
N VAL A 51 34.12 7.10 -14.50
CA VAL A 51 33.74 6.08 -13.52
C VAL A 51 32.38 5.50 -13.86
N ALA A 52 32.21 4.21 -13.61
CA ALA A 52 30.97 3.49 -13.84
C ALA A 52 30.59 2.66 -12.62
N VAL A 53 29.29 2.40 -12.46
CA VAL A 53 28.74 1.47 -11.46
C VAL A 53 28.44 0.12 -12.10
N SER A 54 28.51 -0.97 -11.33
CA SER A 54 28.16 -2.31 -11.79
C SER A 54 26.69 -2.47 -12.20
N ALA A 55 25.79 -1.63 -11.65
CA ALA A 55 24.37 -1.61 -11.96
C ALA A 55 23.77 -0.22 -11.66
N GLU A 56 22.73 0.17 -12.39
CA GLU A 56 22.03 1.47 -12.22
C GLU A 56 20.63 1.34 -11.61
N GLY A 57 20.20 0.11 -11.32
CA GLY A 57 18.87 -0.19 -10.79
C GLY A 57 17.79 -0.32 -11.88
N PRO A 58 16.50 -0.45 -11.49
CA PRO A 58 16.05 -0.46 -10.09
C PRO A 58 16.58 -1.69 -9.34
N PHE A 59 16.81 -1.52 -8.05
CA PHE A 59 17.30 -2.56 -7.14
C PHE A 59 16.13 -3.09 -6.32
N ALA A 60 15.81 -4.37 -6.47
CA ALA A 60 14.77 -5.03 -5.69
C ALA A 60 15.06 -4.98 -4.18
N LEU A 61 14.08 -5.31 -3.33
CA LEU A 61 14.28 -5.38 -1.88
C LEU A 61 15.45 -6.30 -1.49
N GLY A 62 16.16 -5.92 -0.44
CA GLY A 62 17.32 -6.66 0.09
C GLY A 62 18.67 -5.98 -0.19
N THR A 63 19.73 -6.76 0.01
CA THR A 63 21.11 -6.29 -0.06
C THR A 63 21.73 -6.52 -1.45
N HIS A 64 22.40 -5.50 -1.97
CA HIS A 64 23.10 -5.48 -3.25
C HIS A 64 24.53 -4.97 -3.06
N GLU A 65 25.45 -5.43 -3.91
CA GLU A 65 26.81 -4.92 -3.96
C GLU A 65 27.00 -4.06 -5.21
N ILE A 66 27.36 -2.79 -5.02
CA ILE A 66 27.67 -1.85 -6.09
C ILE A 66 29.17 -1.65 -6.18
N VAL A 67 29.76 -2.13 -7.28
CA VAL A 67 31.18 -1.95 -7.56
C VAL A 67 31.34 -0.71 -8.43
N VAL A 68 32.17 0.22 -7.98
CA VAL A 68 32.55 1.38 -8.79
C VAL A 68 33.88 1.09 -9.47
N THR A 69 33.94 1.29 -10.78
CA THR A 69 35.14 1.07 -11.58
C THR A 69 35.57 2.35 -12.27
N ALA A 70 36.88 2.58 -12.33
CA ALA A 70 37.47 3.53 -13.26
C ALA A 70 37.58 2.85 -14.63
N GLU A 71 37.02 3.49 -15.65
CA GLU A 71 37.10 2.99 -17.02
C GLU A 71 38.49 3.30 -17.60
N ALA A 72 39.12 2.26 -18.12
CA ALA A 72 40.40 2.33 -18.82
C ALA A 72 40.46 1.15 -19.80
N GLU A 73 41.57 0.97 -20.52
CA GLU A 73 41.78 -0.24 -21.34
C GLU A 73 41.61 -1.53 -20.51
N VAL A 74 41.94 -1.46 -19.22
CA VAL A 74 41.63 -2.47 -18.21
C VAL A 74 40.90 -1.77 -17.08
N ALA A 75 39.60 -2.05 -16.91
CA ALA A 75 38.81 -1.47 -15.84
C ALA A 75 39.39 -1.82 -14.47
N VAL A 76 39.48 -0.82 -13.60
CA VAL A 76 40.02 -0.98 -12.23
C VAL A 76 38.91 -0.70 -11.23
N SER A 77 38.67 -1.64 -10.31
CA SER A 77 37.75 -1.42 -9.20
C SER A 77 38.32 -0.37 -8.25
N LEU A 78 37.52 0.66 -7.96
CA LEU A 78 37.83 1.71 -7.00
C LEU A 78 37.34 1.32 -5.60
N CYS A 79 36.12 0.80 -5.51
CA CYS A 79 35.53 0.27 -4.29
C CYS A 79 34.40 -0.73 -4.60
N ALA A 80 33.94 -1.41 -3.55
CA ALA A 80 32.63 -2.04 -3.48
C ALA A 80 31.85 -1.37 -2.34
N SER A 81 30.59 -1.05 -2.59
CA SER A 81 29.67 -0.40 -1.64
C SER A 81 28.45 -1.28 -1.43
N GLU A 82 27.96 -1.37 -0.20
CA GLU A 82 26.74 -2.11 0.10
C GLU A 82 25.52 -1.20 -0.07
N LEU A 83 24.51 -1.68 -0.78
CA LEU A 83 23.22 -1.03 -0.93
C LEU A 83 22.15 -1.93 -0.31
N VAL A 84 21.40 -1.42 0.66
CA VAL A 84 20.25 -2.12 1.25
C VAL A 84 18.98 -1.40 0.85
N VAL A 85 18.12 -2.08 0.11
CA VAL A 85 16.78 -1.58 -0.25
C VAL A 85 15.78 -2.18 0.72
N VAL A 86 15.10 -1.31 1.46
CA VAL A 86 14.09 -1.67 2.47
C VAL A 86 12.74 -1.12 2.07
N ASP A 87 11.72 -1.73 2.66
CA ASP A 87 10.35 -1.27 2.63
C ASP A 87 9.90 -1.09 4.08
N THR A 88 9.61 0.14 4.44
CA THR A 88 9.22 0.58 5.78
C THR A 88 7.92 1.37 5.78
N VAL A 89 7.30 1.52 4.61
CA VAL A 89 6.09 2.33 4.40
C VAL A 89 4.91 1.38 4.31
N ALA A 90 3.87 1.65 5.09
CA ALA A 90 2.66 0.83 5.05
C ALA A 90 1.79 1.15 3.81
N PRO A 91 0.98 0.18 3.34
CA PRO A 91 0.05 0.39 2.24
C PRO A 91 -0.94 1.53 2.50
N VAL A 92 -1.42 2.18 1.45
CA VAL A 92 -2.45 3.22 1.53
C VAL A 92 -3.79 2.64 1.09
N LEU A 93 -4.85 2.92 1.87
CA LEU A 93 -6.21 2.48 1.58
C LEU A 93 -7.10 3.65 1.15
N SER A 94 -7.96 3.41 0.16
CA SER A 94 -9.00 4.35 -0.28
C SER A 94 -10.37 3.67 -0.35
N ASP A 95 -11.37 4.24 0.30
CA ASP A 95 -12.76 3.75 0.30
C ASP A 95 -13.43 3.94 -1.07
N ARG A 96 -13.99 2.87 -1.65
CA ARG A 96 -14.69 2.88 -2.95
C ARG A 96 -16.18 3.18 -2.82
N GLN A 97 -16.74 3.08 -1.62
CA GLN A 97 -18.15 3.34 -1.32
C GLN A 97 -19.16 2.63 -2.24
N PRO A 98 -19.18 1.29 -2.31
CA PRO A 98 -20.11 0.58 -3.19
C PRO A 98 -21.58 0.77 -2.77
N GLU A 99 -22.49 0.80 -3.76
CA GLU A 99 -23.93 0.96 -3.53
C GLU A 99 -24.70 -0.35 -3.76
N LEU A 100 -25.57 -0.72 -2.82
CA LEU A 100 -26.54 -1.80 -2.99
C LEU A 100 -27.89 -1.22 -3.43
N TRP A 101 -28.22 -1.39 -4.71
CA TRP A 101 -29.47 -0.88 -5.27
C TRP A 101 -30.09 -1.87 -6.26
N PRO A 102 -31.44 -2.00 -6.28
CA PRO A 102 -32.42 -1.39 -5.38
C PRO A 102 -32.51 -2.09 -4.01
N PRO A 103 -33.06 -1.44 -2.96
CA PRO A 103 -33.33 -2.06 -1.67
C PRO A 103 -34.46 -3.09 -1.82
N ASN A 104 -34.08 -4.30 -2.19
CA ASN A 104 -34.96 -5.36 -2.67
C ASN A 104 -34.93 -6.61 -1.79
N HIS A 105 -34.36 -6.50 -0.58
CA HIS A 105 -34.29 -7.56 0.42
C HIS A 105 -33.47 -8.77 -0.09
N LYS A 106 -32.44 -8.53 -0.91
CA LYS A 106 -31.51 -9.56 -1.39
C LYS A 106 -30.11 -9.31 -0.86
N PHE A 107 -29.39 -10.39 -0.62
CA PHE A 107 -27.98 -10.34 -0.30
C PHE A 107 -27.14 -10.05 -1.53
N HIS A 108 -26.13 -9.21 -1.33
CA HIS A 108 -25.08 -8.89 -2.28
C HIS A 108 -23.74 -9.24 -1.64
N THR A 109 -22.95 -10.05 -2.33
CA THR A 109 -21.57 -10.32 -1.93
C THR A 109 -20.72 -9.11 -2.27
N ILE A 110 -20.03 -8.57 -1.27
CA ILE A 110 -19.01 -7.53 -1.39
C ILE A 110 -17.66 -8.17 -1.07
N SER A 111 -16.74 -8.11 -2.03
CA SER A 111 -15.34 -8.49 -1.79
C SER A 111 -14.53 -7.31 -1.23
N VAL A 112 -13.34 -7.58 -0.69
CA VAL A 112 -12.41 -6.53 -0.28
C VAL A 112 -12.06 -5.58 -1.45
N ASP A 113 -11.89 -6.11 -2.67
CA ASP A 113 -11.58 -5.34 -3.88
C ASP A 113 -12.74 -4.44 -4.34
N ASP A 114 -13.99 -4.85 -4.07
CA ASP A 114 -15.17 -4.01 -4.32
C ASP A 114 -15.22 -2.83 -3.34
N CYS A 115 -14.62 -2.99 -2.15
CA CYS A 115 -14.76 -2.09 -1.03
C CYS A 115 -13.65 -1.05 -0.95
N VAL A 116 -12.40 -1.46 -1.14
CA VAL A 116 -11.23 -0.59 -1.03
C VAL A 116 -10.33 -0.70 -2.24
N GLU A 117 -9.68 0.40 -2.56
CA GLU A 117 -8.46 0.41 -3.35
C GLU A 117 -7.27 0.41 -2.40
N VAL A 118 -6.26 -0.42 -2.69
CA VAL A 118 -5.01 -0.50 -1.93
C VAL A 118 -3.86 -0.20 -2.87
N GLU A 119 -2.93 0.63 -2.40
CA GLU A 119 -1.71 0.95 -3.12
C GLU A 119 -0.53 0.84 -2.16
N ASP A 120 0.51 0.12 -2.58
CA ASP A 120 1.82 0.20 -1.95
C ASP A 120 2.89 0.50 -3.00
N ALA A 121 3.92 1.24 -2.60
CA ALA A 121 4.96 1.62 -3.53
C ALA A 121 5.81 0.42 -3.95
N CYS A 122 6.02 -0.55 -3.06
CA CYS A 122 7.02 -1.60 -3.15
C CYS A 122 6.41 -2.99 -3.38
N ASP A 123 5.12 -3.14 -3.09
CA ASP A 123 4.34 -4.35 -3.23
C ASP A 123 3.11 -4.11 -4.13
N ASP A 124 2.97 -4.89 -5.20
CA ASP A 124 1.80 -4.88 -6.09
C ASP A 124 0.74 -5.93 -5.72
N GLU A 125 1.02 -6.78 -4.73
CA GLU A 125 0.15 -7.85 -4.25
C GLU A 125 -0.11 -7.73 -2.73
N VAL A 126 -0.54 -6.55 -2.29
CA VAL A 126 -0.89 -6.31 -0.88
C VAL A 126 -2.05 -7.19 -0.44
N GLU A 127 -1.88 -7.89 0.68
CA GLU A 127 -2.94 -8.72 1.26
C GLU A 127 -3.96 -7.85 2.01
N VAL A 128 -5.23 -7.91 1.61
CA VAL A 128 -6.32 -7.17 2.25
C VAL A 128 -7.38 -8.12 2.79
N THR A 129 -7.78 -7.91 4.04
CA THR A 129 -8.80 -8.72 4.72
C THR A 129 -9.80 -7.85 5.47
N PHE A 130 -11.04 -8.35 5.60
CA PHE A 130 -12.02 -7.78 6.52
C PHE A 130 -11.70 -8.18 7.97
N THR A 131 -11.83 -7.22 8.88
CA THR A 131 -11.69 -7.43 10.33
C THR A 131 -13.03 -7.46 11.06
N TYR A 132 -14.00 -6.69 10.58
CA TYR A 132 -15.37 -6.70 11.09
C TYR A 132 -16.35 -6.16 10.04
N ALA A 133 -17.64 -6.40 10.24
CA ALA A 133 -18.71 -5.74 9.51
C ALA A 133 -19.76 -5.19 10.48
N ALA A 134 -20.17 -3.94 10.28
CA ALA A 134 -21.12 -3.25 11.12
C ALA A 134 -22.24 -2.62 10.29
N SER A 135 -23.37 -2.35 10.93
CA SER A 135 -24.50 -1.61 10.36
C SER A 135 -24.90 -0.50 11.32
N ASP A 136 -25.22 0.65 10.77
CA ASP A 136 -25.75 1.79 11.51
C ASP A 136 -27.25 1.65 11.83
N GLU A 137 -27.94 0.73 11.16
CA GLU A 137 -29.31 0.33 11.51
C GLU A 137 -29.33 -0.95 12.38
N PRO A 138 -30.28 -1.09 13.32
CA PRO A 138 -30.40 -2.29 14.15
C PRO A 138 -30.88 -3.50 13.35
N ARG A 139 -30.39 -4.70 13.69
CA ARG A 139 -30.74 -6.01 13.08
C ARG A 139 -32.25 -6.31 13.00
N ASN A 140 -33.06 -5.69 13.85
CA ASN A 140 -34.50 -5.86 13.85
C ASN A 140 -35.16 -4.49 14.10
N ASP A 141 -35.79 -3.95 13.07
CA ASP A 141 -36.62 -2.76 13.17
C ASP A 141 -38.12 -3.15 13.14
N THR A 142 -38.97 -2.24 13.60
CA THR A 142 -40.41 -2.48 13.83
C THR A 142 -41.28 -2.45 12.57
N GLY A 143 -40.76 -2.87 11.41
CA GLY A 143 -41.44 -2.82 10.10
C GLY A 143 -41.85 -4.19 9.53
N ASP A 144 -42.80 -4.20 8.59
CA ASP A 144 -43.17 -5.40 7.83
C ASP A 144 -42.11 -5.68 6.75
N GLY A 145 -41.27 -6.71 6.95
CA GLY A 145 -40.16 -7.03 6.04
C GLY A 145 -38.98 -7.76 6.70
N ASN A 146 -39.01 -7.90 8.04
CA ASN A 146 -37.94 -8.43 8.90
C ASN A 146 -37.25 -9.69 8.37
N THR A 147 -36.11 -9.49 7.71
CA THR A 147 -35.01 -10.44 7.74
C THR A 147 -34.23 -10.22 9.02
N GLU A 148 -34.12 -11.24 9.87
CA GLU A 148 -33.38 -11.16 11.15
C GLU A 148 -31.87 -11.03 10.97
N VAL A 149 -31.37 -11.01 9.73
CA VAL A 149 -29.94 -11.06 9.42
C VAL A 149 -29.66 -10.15 8.22
N ASP A 150 -28.78 -9.19 8.43
CA ASP A 150 -28.41 -8.14 7.48
C ASP A 150 -26.96 -8.27 6.98
N ILE A 151 -26.15 -9.03 7.72
CA ILE A 151 -24.74 -9.36 7.45
C ILE A 151 -24.65 -10.89 7.53
N MET A 152 -24.12 -11.54 6.50
CA MET A 152 -23.96 -12.98 6.44
C MET A 152 -22.61 -13.35 5.83
N ASN A 153 -22.15 -14.58 6.12
CA ASN A 153 -20.98 -15.16 5.48
C ASN A 153 -19.73 -14.26 5.53
N LEU A 154 -19.59 -13.45 6.59
CA LEU A 154 -18.42 -12.62 6.83
C LEU A 154 -17.18 -13.52 6.95
N GLY A 155 -16.28 -13.37 5.98
CA GLY A 155 -14.97 -14.00 5.96
C GLY A 155 -13.90 -12.98 5.61
N CYS A 156 -12.67 -13.45 5.43
CA CYS A 156 -11.52 -12.60 5.20
C CYS A 156 -11.61 -11.77 3.92
N GLY A 157 -12.07 -12.35 2.81
CA GLY A 157 -12.09 -11.67 1.51
C GLY A 157 -13.46 -11.16 1.07
N SER A 158 -14.54 -11.53 1.77
CA SER A 158 -15.90 -11.22 1.34
C SER A 158 -16.92 -11.23 2.48
N VAL A 159 -18.01 -10.49 2.28
CA VAL A 159 -19.20 -10.50 3.14
C VAL A 159 -20.46 -10.40 2.30
N ASP A 160 -21.54 -11.04 2.73
CA ASP A 160 -22.87 -10.88 2.13
C ASP A 160 -23.66 -9.84 2.92
N LEU A 161 -24.03 -8.73 2.26
CA LEU A 161 -24.78 -7.63 2.85
C LEU A 161 -26.18 -7.55 2.24
N LEU A 162 -27.18 -7.28 3.07
CA LEU A 162 -28.55 -7.17 2.62
C LEU A 162 -28.81 -5.79 1.99
N ALA A 163 -29.35 -5.78 0.77
CA ALA A 163 -29.91 -4.57 0.16
C ALA A 163 -31.29 -4.26 0.78
N GLU A 164 -31.28 -3.89 2.05
CA GLU A 164 -32.45 -3.44 2.83
C GLU A 164 -32.04 -2.23 3.67
N ARG A 165 -33.03 -1.42 4.01
CA ARG A 165 -32.88 -0.23 4.85
C ARG A 165 -34.20 0.09 5.51
N LYS A 166 -34.17 0.93 6.52
CA LYS A 166 -35.38 1.51 7.10
C LYS A 166 -36.15 2.33 6.06
N GLY A 167 -37.45 2.06 5.91
CA GLY A 167 -38.31 2.70 4.93
C GLY A 167 -38.32 4.24 5.01
N ASN A 168 -38.26 4.79 6.23
CA ASN A 168 -38.22 6.23 6.51
C ASN A 168 -36.82 6.75 6.91
N GLY A 169 -35.78 5.94 6.74
CA GLY A 169 -34.39 6.29 7.06
C GLY A 169 -33.68 7.10 5.98
N ASP A 170 -32.42 7.40 6.22
CA ASP A 170 -31.48 8.21 5.46
C ASP A 170 -30.47 7.39 4.65
N ALA A 171 -30.90 6.20 4.20
CA ALA A 171 -30.09 5.08 3.72
C ALA A 171 -29.59 4.22 4.88
N ARG A 172 -29.16 3.00 4.56
CA ARG A 172 -28.35 2.19 5.47
C ARG A 172 -26.88 2.36 5.10
N VAL A 173 -26.01 2.44 6.10
CA VAL A 173 -24.56 2.40 5.93
C VAL A 173 -24.02 1.17 6.65
N TYR A 174 -23.37 0.31 5.89
CA TYR A 174 -22.52 -0.73 6.45
C TYR A 174 -21.09 -0.22 6.54
N THR A 175 -20.45 -0.39 7.70
CA THR A 175 -19.03 -0.07 7.90
C THR A 175 -18.26 -1.38 7.96
N LEU A 176 -17.34 -1.59 7.02
CA LEU A 176 -16.48 -2.76 6.96
C LEU A 176 -15.08 -2.37 7.39
N GLY A 177 -14.60 -2.95 8.49
CA GLY A 177 -13.22 -2.81 8.92
C GLY A 177 -12.30 -3.61 8.00
N VAL A 178 -11.20 -3.00 7.57
CA VAL A 178 -10.22 -3.62 6.67
C VAL A 178 -8.82 -3.54 7.26
N ARG A 179 -8.00 -4.55 6.93
CA ARG A 179 -6.59 -4.63 7.27
C ARG A 179 -5.78 -4.99 6.03
N ALA A 180 -4.82 -4.15 5.69
CA ALA A 180 -3.88 -4.35 4.60
C ALA A 180 -2.47 -4.64 5.14
N VAL A 181 -1.78 -5.61 4.55
CA VAL A 181 -0.42 -6.00 4.90
C VAL A 181 0.40 -6.20 3.64
N ASP A 182 1.54 -5.51 3.54
CA ASP A 182 2.50 -5.77 2.46
C ASP A 182 3.40 -6.98 2.76
N ALA A 183 4.16 -7.41 1.75
CA ALA A 183 5.13 -8.49 1.85
C ALA A 183 6.26 -8.23 2.87
N SER A 184 6.48 -6.97 3.26
CA SER A 184 7.49 -6.54 4.23
C SER A 184 6.95 -6.53 5.67
N GLY A 185 5.65 -6.73 5.83
CA GLY A 185 4.94 -6.79 7.10
C GLY A 185 4.50 -5.44 7.64
N ASN A 186 4.54 -4.36 6.85
CA ASN A 186 3.92 -3.11 7.26
C ASN A 186 2.40 -3.22 7.13
N VAL A 187 1.68 -2.52 8.00
CA VAL A 187 0.23 -2.73 8.19
C VAL A 187 -0.50 -1.40 8.18
N THR A 188 -1.63 -1.37 7.47
CA THR A 188 -2.62 -0.30 7.54
C THR A 188 -3.99 -0.87 7.88
N GLU A 189 -4.66 -0.28 8.87
CA GLU A 189 -6.05 -0.57 9.19
C GLU A 189 -6.92 0.61 8.75
N GLY A 190 -8.13 0.31 8.27
CA GLY A 190 -9.05 1.31 7.75
C GLY A 190 -10.49 0.82 7.72
N GLU A 191 -11.36 1.59 7.07
CA GLU A 191 -12.77 1.30 6.94
C GLU A 191 -13.24 1.57 5.51
N CYS A 192 -14.23 0.80 5.07
CA CYS A 192 -14.98 1.01 3.84
C CYS A 192 -16.47 1.09 4.14
N HIS A 193 -17.19 1.93 3.40
CA HIS A 193 -18.62 2.17 3.64
C HIS A 193 -19.47 1.64 2.48
N VAL A 194 -20.30 0.63 2.72
CA VAL A 194 -21.27 0.14 1.73
C VAL A 194 -22.63 0.77 1.99
N ILE A 195 -23.25 1.38 0.98
CA ILE A 195 -24.47 2.18 1.18
C ILE A 195 -25.69 1.54 0.51
N VAL A 196 -26.83 1.57 1.18
CA VAL A 196 -28.14 1.15 0.63
C VAL A 196 -29.05 2.38 0.50
N PRO A 197 -28.99 3.11 -0.63
CA PRO A 197 -29.67 4.39 -0.75
C PRO A 197 -31.20 4.29 -0.71
N HIS A 198 -31.86 5.38 -0.32
CA HIS A 198 -33.32 5.49 -0.35
C HIS A 198 -33.86 5.48 -1.79
N ASP A 199 -33.23 6.29 -2.62
CA ASP A 199 -33.52 6.53 -4.02
C ASP A 199 -32.23 6.98 -4.73
N GLN A 200 -32.21 6.92 -6.06
CA GLN A 200 -31.06 7.37 -6.87
C GLN A 200 -31.05 8.91 -7.08
N GLY A 201 -31.76 9.67 -6.23
CA GLY A 201 -31.84 11.13 -6.31
C GLY A 201 -30.60 11.86 -5.78
N GLY A 202 -29.55 11.14 -5.38
CA GLY A 202 -28.26 11.72 -4.97
C GLY A 202 -28.28 12.33 -3.56
N LYS A 203 -29.16 11.87 -2.68
CA LYS A 203 -29.06 12.21 -1.25
C LYS A 203 -27.83 11.55 -0.67
N VAL A 204 -27.02 12.33 0.03
CA VAL A 204 -25.86 11.82 0.77
C VAL A 204 -26.36 10.91 1.89
N PRO A 205 -25.94 9.63 1.93
CA PRO A 205 -26.21 8.75 3.06
C PRO A 205 -25.68 9.36 4.36
N VAL A 206 -26.39 9.15 5.46
CA VAL A 206 -25.93 9.58 6.77
C VAL A 206 -25.58 8.35 7.58
N ASP A 207 -24.31 8.22 7.94
CA ASP A 207 -23.89 7.23 8.93
C ASP A 207 -24.30 7.71 10.32
N SER A 208 -25.26 7.00 10.91
CA SER A 208 -25.78 7.29 12.24
C SER A 208 -24.97 6.66 13.39
N GLY A 209 -23.88 5.95 13.04
CA GLY A 209 -23.00 5.24 13.94
C GLY A 209 -23.42 3.78 14.16
N ILE A 210 -22.45 2.93 14.49
CA ILE A 210 -22.63 1.48 14.62
C ILE A 210 -23.77 1.12 15.60
N ALA A 211 -24.84 0.52 15.09
CA ALA A 211 -25.92 -0.05 15.88
C ALA A 211 -25.62 -1.50 16.29
N TYR A 212 -24.97 -2.27 15.41
CA TYR A 212 -24.43 -3.59 15.74
C TYR A 212 -23.24 -3.96 14.83
N GLN A 213 -22.43 -4.91 15.29
CA GLN A 213 -21.20 -5.38 14.63
C GLN A 213 -21.07 -6.90 14.70
N GLU A 214 -20.45 -7.48 13.68
CA GLU A 214 -20.01 -8.86 13.59
C GLU A 214 -18.50 -8.89 13.33
N GLU A 215 -17.77 -9.69 14.10
CA GLU A 215 -16.32 -9.85 13.91
C GLU A 215 -16.04 -10.84 12.77
N ALA A 216 -15.05 -10.52 11.95
CA ALA A 216 -14.52 -11.47 10.99
C ALA A 216 -13.79 -12.62 11.72
N PRO A 217 -13.66 -13.80 11.10
CA PRO A 217 -12.76 -14.83 11.61
C PRO A 217 -11.31 -14.32 11.64
N ALA A 218 -10.44 -15.00 12.39
CA ALA A 218 -9.01 -14.76 12.27
C ALA A 218 -8.54 -15.13 10.85
N CYS A 219 -7.95 -14.17 10.16
CA CYS A 219 -7.38 -14.30 8.84
C CYS A 219 -5.86 -14.43 9.04
N ASP A 220 -5.34 -15.63 8.79
CA ASP A 220 -3.91 -15.99 8.91
C ASP A 220 -3.23 -15.94 7.54
#